data_AF-A0A0A1STG5-F1
#
_entry.id   AF-A0A0A1STG5-F1
#
_cell.length_a   1.000
_cell.length_b   1.000
_cell.length_c   1.000
_cell.angle_alpha   90.00
_cell.angle_beta   90.00
_cell.angle_gamma   90.00
#
_symmetry.space_group_name_H-M   'P 1'
#
loop_
_entity.id
_entity.type
_entity.pdbx_description
1 polymer ?
#
loop_
_entity_poly.entity_id
_entity_poly.type
_entity_poly.pdbx_seq_one_letter_code
_entity_poly.pdbx_strand_id
1 'polypeptide(L)'
;MKQQQFILAALPLVSAEGAHVVSLKTDSDAPRPARSFVSFSIEFSSFPDFAGNKSMPNTFSYNLLNNIGAISGEKPYIRVGGNTQDYALYNASLQTGINGTYDLHNSADYPTNIYIGPSFFESYQTWPGVRFSHGFNMAKGGAAMNAEGWQTLLDTAPLACKALGKDGYYAWEYGNEPNNFALSRHTSRPKDWGPKNFTYEWLNGTKAISQEMKKHCPDMAREFRQYMAPSYDDRVTELNATDVWDYGLDRCNNVNWYSVHNYIDGATSPGVTLQHTLMNHTRTIQDVDEQVEEYNRIMATGHGRAPLIFGETNSLYFQGKPGLSNSFGAALWGVDFNLYSASAGFARVHMHQGTNYRVSV
;
A
#
# COMPACT_ATOMS: atom_id res chain seq x y z
N MET A 1 71.77 -18.44 -32.23
CA MET A 1 70.59 -17.93 -32.98
C MET A 1 69.64 -17.31 -31.98
N LYS A 2 69.36 -16.01 -32.10
CA LYS A 2 68.39 -15.29 -31.26
C LYS A 2 66.98 -15.59 -31.77
N GLN A 3 66.08 -16.07 -30.92
CA GLN A 3 64.64 -16.04 -31.17
C GLN A 3 64.01 -14.97 -30.27
N GLN A 4 63.56 -13.88 -30.87
CA GLN A 4 62.66 -12.91 -30.24
C GLN A 4 61.25 -13.49 -30.29
N GLN A 5 60.61 -13.66 -29.13
CA GLN A 5 59.16 -13.83 -29.05
C GLN A 5 58.54 -12.46 -28.74
N PHE A 6 57.80 -11.93 -29.70
CA PHE A 6 56.90 -10.79 -29.50
C PHE A 6 55.62 -11.32 -28.86
N ILE A 7 55.31 -10.87 -27.64
CA ILE A 7 53.97 -11.01 -27.06
C ILE A 7 53.15 -9.82 -27.61
N LEU A 8 52.28 -10.09 -28.58
CA LEU A 8 51.25 -9.13 -28.98
C LEU A 8 50.21 -9.03 -27.86
N ALA A 9 50.16 -7.90 -27.17
CA ALA A 9 49.03 -7.55 -26.33
C ALA A 9 47.83 -7.22 -27.23
N ALA A 10 46.83 -8.09 -27.29
CA ALA A 10 45.54 -7.77 -27.88
C ALA A 10 44.77 -6.88 -26.89
N LEU A 11 44.80 -5.57 -27.12
CA LEU A 11 43.84 -4.64 -26.52
C LEU A 11 42.47 -4.89 -27.18
N PRO A 12 41.40 -5.23 -26.44
CA PRO A 12 40.07 -5.18 -27.01
C PRO A 12 39.73 -3.71 -27.29
N LEU A 13 39.54 -3.39 -28.57
CA LEU A 13 38.87 -2.17 -28.99
C LEU A 13 37.44 -2.22 -28.44
N VAL A 14 37.19 -1.53 -27.32
CA VAL A 14 35.83 -1.19 -26.90
C VAL A 14 35.32 -0.22 -27.96
N SER A 15 34.52 -0.73 -28.89
CA SER A 15 33.75 0.12 -29.80
C SER A 15 32.75 0.87 -28.93
N ALA A 16 32.88 2.18 -28.81
CA ALA A 16 31.84 3.00 -28.22
C ALA A 16 30.60 2.86 -29.12
N GLU A 17 29.59 2.15 -28.64
CA GLU A 17 28.26 2.23 -29.25
C GLU A 17 27.88 3.71 -29.33
N GLY A 18 27.58 4.17 -30.54
CA GLY A 18 27.20 5.55 -30.80
C GLY A 18 26.01 5.93 -29.91
N ALA A 19 25.97 7.17 -29.44
CA ALA A 19 24.88 7.66 -28.61
C ALA A 19 23.52 7.40 -29.31
N HIS A 20 22.69 6.54 -28.72
CA HIS A 20 21.31 6.37 -29.15
C HIS A 20 20.54 7.63 -28.84
N VAL A 21 20.27 8.43 -29.87
CA VAL A 21 19.45 9.63 -29.74
C VAL A 21 17.99 9.20 -29.63
N VAL A 22 17.47 9.17 -28.39
CA VAL A 22 16.04 8.98 -28.13
C VAL A 22 15.34 10.32 -28.33
N SER A 23 14.45 10.40 -29.32
CA SER A 23 13.60 11.57 -29.52
C SER A 23 12.37 11.46 -28.62
N LEU A 24 12.27 12.34 -27.62
CA LEU A 24 11.10 12.44 -26.76
C LEU A 24 10.02 13.29 -27.45
N LYS A 25 8.85 12.71 -27.68
CA LYS A 25 7.65 13.46 -28.08
C LYS A 25 6.86 13.78 -26.82
N THR A 26 6.53 15.05 -26.63
CA THR A 26 5.63 15.47 -25.55
C THR A 26 4.20 15.40 -26.07
N ASP A 27 3.35 14.63 -25.39
CA ASP A 27 1.92 14.64 -25.60
C ASP A 27 1.26 15.54 -24.55
N SER A 28 0.49 16.54 -24.97
CA SER A 28 -0.21 17.45 -24.06
C SER A 28 -1.35 16.76 -23.31
N ASP A 29 -1.83 15.63 -23.83
CA ASP A 29 -2.95 14.86 -23.29
C ASP A 29 -2.47 13.68 -22.41
N ALA A 30 -1.15 13.55 -22.20
CA ALA A 30 -0.59 12.51 -21.32
C ALA A 30 -1.14 12.61 -19.88
N PRO A 31 -1.39 11.46 -19.22
CA PRO A 31 -1.82 11.46 -17.82
C PRO A 31 -0.83 12.23 -16.94
N ARG A 32 -1.38 13.01 -16.00
CA ARG A 32 -0.57 13.76 -15.04
C ARG A 32 -0.57 13.03 -13.70
N PRO A 33 0.55 12.42 -13.30
CA PRO A 33 0.62 11.76 -12.00
C PRO A 33 0.41 12.79 -10.88
N ALA A 34 -0.15 12.36 -9.75
CA ALA A 34 -0.30 13.23 -8.60
C ALA A 34 1.07 13.62 -8.03
N ARG A 35 1.13 14.73 -7.30
CA ARG A 35 2.34 15.11 -6.55
C ARG A 35 2.74 14.00 -5.58
N SER A 36 4.04 13.82 -5.38
CA SER A 36 4.61 12.70 -4.63
C SER A 36 4.16 11.34 -5.17
N PHE A 37 4.11 11.18 -6.50
CA PHE A 37 3.62 9.98 -7.19
C PHE A 37 4.11 8.67 -6.56
N VAL A 38 5.42 8.58 -6.32
CA VAL A 38 6.01 7.50 -5.52
C VAL A 38 5.88 7.85 -4.04
N SER A 39 4.99 7.13 -3.38
CA SER A 39 4.67 7.15 -1.96
C SER A 39 4.98 5.78 -1.35
N PHE A 40 4.77 5.63 -0.04
CA PHE A 40 5.05 4.35 0.64
C PHE A 40 3.80 3.83 1.34
N SER A 41 3.72 2.51 1.48
CA SER A 41 2.84 1.84 2.43
C SER A 41 3.71 1.21 3.51
N ILE A 42 3.26 1.25 4.76
CA ILE A 42 3.92 0.61 5.90
C ILE A 42 2.92 -0.33 6.56
N GLU A 43 3.32 -1.58 6.77
CA GLU A 43 2.56 -2.56 7.51
C GLU A 43 2.19 -2.02 8.90
N PHE A 44 0.92 -2.14 9.29
CA PHE A 44 0.32 -1.48 10.44
C PHE A 44 1.06 -1.83 11.73
N SER A 45 1.42 -3.10 11.89
CA SER A 45 2.19 -3.56 13.05
C SER A 45 3.64 -3.04 13.09
N SER A 46 4.20 -2.71 11.93
CA SER A 46 5.57 -2.20 11.81
C SER A 46 5.65 -0.68 11.92
N PHE A 47 4.53 0.04 11.78
CA PHE A 47 4.54 1.51 11.77
C PHE A 47 5.26 2.14 12.99
N PRO A 48 5.08 1.64 14.23
CA PRO A 48 5.83 2.15 15.38
C PRO A 48 7.35 1.95 15.28
N ASP A 49 7.84 0.92 14.58
CA ASP A 49 9.29 0.71 14.39
C ASP A 49 9.86 1.77 13.44
N PHE A 50 9.10 2.10 12.38
CA PHE A 50 9.50 3.10 11.40
C PHE A 50 9.44 4.50 12.00
N ALA A 51 8.35 4.84 12.69
CA ALA A 51 8.07 6.21 13.13
C ALA A 51 8.55 6.51 14.57
N GLY A 52 8.65 5.50 15.42
CA GLY A 52 8.82 5.67 16.86
C GLY A 52 7.56 6.26 17.50
N ASN A 53 7.73 6.91 18.66
CA ASN A 53 6.68 7.63 19.38
C ASN A 53 7.19 9.03 19.80
N LYS A 54 6.40 9.82 20.54
CA LYS A 54 6.81 11.18 20.90
C LYS A 54 8.05 11.23 21.80
N SER A 55 8.22 10.25 22.67
CA SER A 55 9.34 10.18 23.60
C SER A 55 10.62 9.65 22.94
N MET A 56 10.46 8.78 21.93
CA MET A 56 11.55 8.18 21.17
C MET A 56 11.20 8.18 19.67
N PRO A 57 11.22 9.36 19.01
CA PRO A 57 10.93 9.42 17.59
C PRO A 57 12.06 8.77 16.80
N ASN A 58 11.71 8.01 15.76
CA ASN A 58 12.73 7.45 14.86
C ASN A 58 13.18 8.53 13.86
N THR A 59 14.28 9.19 14.21
CA THR A 59 14.85 10.30 13.43
C THR A 59 15.50 9.84 12.12
N PHE A 60 15.90 8.57 12.01
CA PHE A 60 16.47 8.02 10.78
C PHE A 60 15.42 8.04 9.66
N SER A 61 14.25 7.43 9.90
CA SER A 61 13.15 7.40 8.92
C SER A 61 12.71 8.81 8.55
N TYR A 62 12.60 9.71 9.54
CA TYR A 62 12.23 11.10 9.27
C TYR A 62 13.24 11.82 8.37
N ASN A 63 14.54 11.60 8.59
CA ASN A 63 15.59 12.19 7.76
C ASN A 63 15.54 11.67 6.33
N LEU A 64 15.25 10.38 6.11
CA LEU A 64 15.06 9.83 4.77
C LEU A 64 13.87 10.50 4.06
N LEU A 65 12.74 10.64 4.74
CA LEU A 65 11.56 11.33 4.18
C LEU A 65 11.82 12.81 3.87
N ASN A 66 12.64 13.49 4.70
CA ASN A 66 13.09 14.86 4.42
C ASN A 66 13.97 14.93 3.17
N ASN A 67 14.89 13.98 3.00
CA ASN A 67 15.76 13.94 1.83
C ASN A 67 14.97 13.70 0.54
N ILE A 68 14.00 12.78 0.57
CA ILE A 68 13.08 12.57 -0.57
C ILE A 68 12.35 13.87 -0.85
N GLY A 69 11.72 14.49 0.16
CA GLY A 69 10.98 15.73 0.00
C GLY A 69 11.83 16.90 -0.53
N ALA A 70 13.12 16.97 -0.19
CA ALA A 70 14.04 17.97 -0.72
C ALA A 70 14.35 17.76 -2.22
N ILE A 71 14.32 16.51 -2.70
CA ILE A 71 14.56 16.15 -4.10
C ILE A 71 13.28 16.30 -4.93
N SER A 72 12.15 15.80 -4.42
CA SER A 72 10.85 15.78 -5.13
C SER A 72 10.03 17.07 -4.97
N GLY A 73 10.41 17.94 -4.03
CA GLY A 73 9.69 19.18 -3.69
C GLY A 73 8.52 18.99 -2.72
N GLU A 74 8.15 17.75 -2.40
CA GLU A 74 7.11 17.39 -1.42
C GLU A 74 7.40 16.01 -0.84
N LYS A 75 7.18 15.81 0.47
CA LYS A 75 7.38 14.51 1.11
C LYS A 75 6.42 13.46 0.54
N PRO A 76 6.82 12.18 0.52
CA PRO A 76 5.91 11.10 0.12
C PRO A 76 4.76 11.00 1.13
N TYR A 77 3.64 10.45 0.66
CA TYR A 77 2.52 10.13 1.54
C TYR A 77 2.69 8.70 2.06
N ILE A 78 2.24 8.44 3.28
CA ILE A 78 2.45 7.15 3.94
C ILE A 78 1.11 6.46 4.19
N ARG A 79 0.91 5.29 3.60
CA ARG A 79 -0.26 4.46 3.85
C ARG A 79 0.01 3.48 4.98
N VAL A 80 -0.66 3.62 6.12
CA VAL A 80 -0.49 2.71 7.28
C VAL A 80 -1.62 1.68 7.27
N GLY A 81 -1.29 0.45 6.89
CA GLY A 81 -2.29 -0.60 6.64
C GLY A 81 -1.68 -1.99 6.48
N GLY A 82 -2.07 -2.75 5.47
CA GLY A 82 -1.60 -4.12 5.29
C GLY A 82 -2.41 -5.12 6.11
N ASN A 83 -2.05 -6.39 6.05
CA ASN A 83 -2.81 -7.48 6.69
C ASN A 83 -3.03 -7.25 8.19
N THR A 84 -2.02 -6.70 8.87
CA THR A 84 -2.03 -6.55 10.33
C THR A 84 -3.00 -5.49 10.84
N GLN A 85 -3.46 -4.56 9.99
CA GLN A 85 -4.52 -3.62 10.36
C GLN A 85 -5.81 -4.39 10.72
N ASP A 86 -6.09 -5.47 10.01
CA ASP A 86 -7.29 -6.28 10.15
C ASP A 86 -7.16 -7.33 11.27
N TYR A 87 -5.97 -7.47 11.85
CA TYR A 87 -5.73 -8.31 13.02
C TYR A 87 -5.75 -7.53 14.33
N ALA A 88 -5.49 -6.22 14.27
CA ALA A 88 -5.35 -5.35 15.43
C ALA A 88 -6.68 -5.11 16.16
N LEU A 89 -6.69 -5.38 17.46
CA LEU A 89 -7.74 -4.97 18.39
C LEU A 89 -7.23 -3.84 19.28
N TYR A 90 -8.13 -3.00 19.78
CA TYR A 90 -7.74 -1.88 20.66
C TYR A 90 -7.84 -2.25 22.14
N ASN A 91 -6.83 -1.87 22.92
CA ASN A 91 -6.81 -1.99 24.37
C ASN A 91 -6.39 -0.66 25.00
N ALA A 92 -7.35 0.06 25.56
CA ALA A 92 -7.12 1.37 26.18
C ALA A 92 -6.13 1.36 27.36
N SER A 93 -5.95 0.21 28.02
CA SER A 93 -5.05 0.05 29.16
C SER A 93 -3.64 -0.38 28.74
N LEU A 94 -3.41 -0.68 27.45
CA LEU A 94 -2.10 -1.08 26.95
C LEU A 94 -1.14 0.12 27.02
N GLN A 95 -0.05 -0.05 27.76
CA GLN A 95 0.93 1.01 27.98
C GLN A 95 1.86 1.22 26.77
N THR A 96 2.12 0.15 26.01
CA THR A 96 2.88 0.21 24.76
C THR A 96 1.99 0.57 23.58
N GLY A 97 2.58 1.09 22.51
CA GLY A 97 1.82 1.40 21.30
C GLY A 97 1.25 0.13 20.67
N ILE A 98 2.02 -0.95 20.69
CA ILE A 98 1.61 -2.24 20.15
C ILE A 98 2.07 -3.37 21.08
N ASN A 99 1.29 -4.44 21.12
CA ASN A 99 1.67 -5.76 21.63
C ASN A 99 1.27 -6.79 20.57
N GLY A 100 2.25 -7.28 19.82
CA GLY A 100 2.08 -8.26 18.77
C GLY A 100 2.69 -9.60 19.16
N THR A 101 1.91 -10.67 19.06
CA THR A 101 2.39 -12.04 19.24
C THR A 101 2.43 -12.75 17.89
N TYR A 102 3.59 -13.35 17.58
CA TYR A 102 3.81 -14.12 16.36
C TYR A 102 3.20 -15.52 16.51
N ASP A 103 2.46 -15.92 15.49
CA ASP A 103 2.13 -17.33 15.27
C ASP A 103 2.85 -17.76 13.99
N LEU A 104 3.95 -18.48 14.17
CA LEU A 104 4.86 -18.89 13.11
C LEU A 104 4.23 -19.89 12.13
N HIS A 105 3.10 -20.51 12.50
CA HIS A 105 2.34 -21.30 11.55
C HIS A 105 1.62 -20.43 10.52
N ASN A 106 1.41 -19.14 10.83
CA ASN A 106 0.76 -18.16 9.97
C ASN A 106 1.74 -17.27 9.24
N SER A 107 2.65 -16.66 9.98
CA SER A 107 3.64 -15.74 9.45
C SER A 107 4.84 -15.70 10.39
N ALA A 108 6.03 -15.77 9.79
CA ALA A 108 7.28 -15.47 10.48
C ALA A 108 7.66 -13.98 10.39
N ASP A 109 7.00 -13.22 9.51
CA ASP A 109 7.41 -11.87 9.14
C ASP A 109 6.64 -10.78 9.90
N TYR A 110 5.46 -11.10 10.44
CA TYR A 110 4.64 -10.16 11.21
C TYR A 110 3.77 -10.89 12.25
N PRO A 111 3.40 -10.22 13.37
CA PRO A 111 2.50 -10.79 14.35
C PRO A 111 1.09 -10.96 13.79
N THR A 112 0.37 -12.01 14.21
CA THR A 112 -1.04 -12.22 13.79
C THR A 112 -2.04 -12.07 14.93
N ASN A 113 -1.56 -11.96 16.17
CA ASN A 113 -2.35 -11.58 17.33
C ASN A 113 -1.86 -10.22 17.82
N ILE A 114 -2.67 -9.18 17.63
CA ILE A 114 -2.23 -7.79 17.80
C ILE A 114 -3.22 -7.04 18.68
N TYR A 115 -2.67 -6.36 19.69
CA TYR A 115 -3.35 -5.29 20.41
C TYR A 115 -2.60 -3.98 20.20
N ILE A 116 -3.33 -2.91 19.96
CA ILE A 116 -2.80 -1.54 19.96
C ILE A 116 -3.32 -0.74 21.15
N GLY A 117 -2.46 0.14 21.65
CA GLY A 117 -2.77 1.06 22.74
C GLY A 117 -2.85 2.51 22.27
N PRO A 118 -3.22 3.46 23.14
CA PRO A 118 -3.30 4.88 22.79
C PRO A 118 -2.01 5.44 22.18
N SER A 119 -0.85 4.97 22.64
CA SER A 119 0.45 5.46 22.19
C SER A 119 0.85 4.99 20.79
N PHE A 120 0.11 4.05 20.16
CA PHE A 120 0.27 3.72 18.73
C PHE A 120 0.11 4.97 17.87
N PHE A 121 -0.88 5.79 18.20
CA PHE A 121 -1.26 6.95 17.40
C PHE A 121 -0.25 8.11 17.53
N GLU A 122 0.68 8.07 18.49
CA GLU A 122 1.75 9.05 18.57
C GLU A 122 2.70 8.99 17.38
N SER A 123 2.85 7.82 16.76
CA SER A 123 3.69 7.60 15.58
C SER A 123 3.32 8.52 14.41
N TYR A 124 2.05 8.89 14.25
CA TYR A 124 1.62 9.85 13.21
C TYR A 124 2.17 11.27 13.43
N GLN A 125 2.62 11.58 14.64
CA GLN A 125 3.04 12.93 15.04
C GLN A 125 4.56 13.08 15.10
N THR A 126 5.32 12.03 14.77
CA THR A 126 6.79 12.06 14.79
C THR A 126 7.39 12.52 13.47
N TRP A 127 6.60 12.60 12.39
CA TRP A 127 7.04 13.07 11.07
C TRP A 127 6.28 14.31 10.59
N PRO A 128 6.59 15.52 11.13
CA PRO A 128 5.96 16.76 10.70
C PRO A 128 6.00 16.96 9.18
N GLY A 129 4.87 17.39 8.61
CA GLY A 129 4.72 17.64 7.16
C GLY A 129 4.60 16.38 6.29
N VAL A 130 4.52 15.19 6.88
CA VAL A 130 4.10 13.96 6.19
C VAL A 130 2.59 13.81 6.32
N ARG A 131 1.94 13.32 5.25
CA ARG A 131 0.52 12.99 5.25
C ARG A 131 0.33 11.48 5.22
N PHE A 132 -0.68 10.99 5.93
CA PHE A 132 -0.90 9.58 6.15
C PHE A 132 -2.32 9.14 5.79
N SER A 133 -2.45 7.91 5.29
CA SER A 133 -3.69 7.17 5.45
C SER A 133 -3.64 6.30 6.71
N HIS A 134 -4.82 6.03 7.27
CA HIS A 134 -4.98 5.10 8.38
C HIS A 134 -5.98 4.01 8.01
N GLY A 135 -5.54 2.76 8.15
CA GLY A 135 -6.34 1.56 7.99
C GLY A 135 -7.11 1.17 9.24
N PHE A 136 -8.43 1.12 9.13
CA PHE A 136 -9.33 0.60 10.15
C PHE A 136 -9.59 -0.90 9.94
N ASN A 137 -9.71 -1.64 11.04
CA ASN A 137 -9.97 -3.06 11.05
C ASN A 137 -11.41 -3.39 10.61
N MET A 138 -11.58 -3.92 9.40
CA MET A 138 -12.86 -4.44 8.90
C MET A 138 -13.01 -5.93 9.17
N ALA A 139 -11.94 -6.71 9.12
CA ALA A 139 -12.03 -8.16 9.26
C ALA A 139 -12.61 -8.57 10.61
N LYS A 140 -12.16 -7.95 11.71
CA LYS A 140 -12.73 -8.13 13.05
C LYS A 140 -13.81 -7.09 13.35
N GLY A 141 -13.69 -5.88 12.80
CA GLY A 141 -14.59 -4.75 13.06
C GLY A 141 -15.78 -4.62 12.12
N GLY A 142 -16.10 -5.63 11.30
CA GLY A 142 -17.35 -5.69 10.56
C GLY A 142 -18.52 -5.94 11.52
N ALA A 143 -19.63 -5.20 11.37
CA ALA A 143 -20.79 -5.30 12.28
C ALA A 143 -21.38 -6.71 12.44
N ALA A 144 -21.10 -7.62 11.50
CA ALA A 144 -21.54 -9.01 11.52
C ALA A 144 -20.54 -9.98 12.20
N MET A 145 -19.37 -9.52 12.64
CA MET A 145 -18.25 -10.40 13.05
C MET A 145 -18.16 -10.58 14.56
N ASN A 146 -17.74 -9.55 15.31
CA ASN A 146 -17.71 -9.61 16.76
C ASN A 146 -17.79 -8.21 17.39
N ALA A 147 -18.30 -8.15 18.63
CA ALA A 147 -18.52 -6.90 19.35
C ALA A 147 -17.20 -6.18 19.69
N GLU A 148 -16.13 -6.91 19.97
CA GLU A 148 -14.82 -6.36 20.35
C GLU A 148 -14.16 -5.61 19.19
N GLY A 149 -14.22 -6.15 17.98
CA GLY A 149 -13.72 -5.51 16.77
C GLY A 149 -14.57 -4.30 16.36
N TRP A 150 -15.90 -4.39 16.50
CA TRP A 150 -16.75 -3.22 16.28
C TRP A 150 -16.43 -2.11 17.29
N GLN A 151 -16.22 -2.46 18.56
CA GLN A 151 -15.80 -1.50 19.58
C GLN A 151 -14.41 -0.92 19.26
N THR A 152 -13.47 -1.75 18.77
CA THR A 152 -12.16 -1.29 18.28
C THR A 152 -12.31 -0.23 17.21
N LEU A 153 -13.22 -0.40 16.24
CA LEU A 153 -13.50 0.59 15.21
C LEU A 153 -13.95 1.93 15.81
N LEU A 154 -14.93 1.88 16.72
CA LEU A 154 -15.48 3.07 17.37
C LEU A 154 -14.44 3.79 18.25
N ASP A 155 -13.63 3.04 18.98
CA ASP A 155 -12.63 3.59 19.91
C ASP A 155 -11.41 4.18 19.18
N THR A 156 -11.03 3.61 18.04
CA THR A 156 -9.84 4.04 17.28
C THR A 156 -10.11 5.20 16.33
N ALA A 157 -11.32 5.32 15.77
CA ALA A 157 -11.70 6.45 14.92
C ALA A 157 -11.39 7.84 15.54
N PRO A 158 -11.76 8.15 16.80
CA PRO A 158 -11.43 9.42 17.42
C PRO A 158 -9.92 9.57 17.73
N LEU A 159 -9.19 8.48 17.95
CA LEU A 159 -7.75 8.53 18.20
C LEU A 159 -6.99 8.84 16.91
N ALA A 160 -7.33 8.16 15.81
CA ALA A 160 -6.75 8.37 14.50
C ALA A 160 -6.99 9.81 14.00
N CYS A 161 -8.22 10.33 14.08
CA CYS A 161 -8.50 11.69 13.62
C CYS A 161 -7.77 12.76 14.44
N LYS A 162 -7.66 12.59 15.77
CA LYS A 162 -6.90 13.52 16.63
C LYS A 162 -5.40 13.48 16.34
N ALA A 163 -4.86 12.29 16.08
CA ALA A 163 -3.43 12.12 15.83
C ALA A 163 -3.02 12.76 14.50
N LEU A 164 -3.81 12.54 13.45
CA LEU A 164 -3.53 13.04 12.11
C LEU A 164 -3.82 14.53 11.97
N GLY A 165 -4.95 15.00 12.51
CA GLY A 165 -5.45 16.35 12.24
C GLY A 165 -5.64 16.61 10.75
N LYS A 166 -5.89 17.88 10.38
CA LYS A 166 -6.05 18.27 8.96
C LYS A 166 -4.76 18.16 8.17
N ASP A 167 -3.63 18.47 8.81
CA ASP A 167 -2.36 18.63 8.11
C ASP A 167 -1.66 17.28 7.87
N GLY A 168 -1.83 16.32 8.77
CA GLY A 168 -1.29 14.97 8.65
C GLY A 168 -2.22 13.99 7.93
N TYR A 169 -3.45 14.39 7.60
CA TYR A 169 -4.41 13.50 6.95
C TYR A 169 -4.22 13.43 5.41
N TYR A 170 -4.36 12.23 4.86
CA TYR A 170 -4.47 11.97 3.42
C TYR A 170 -5.74 11.21 3.02
N ALA A 171 -5.99 10.04 3.62
CA ALA A 171 -7.15 9.19 3.29
C ALA A 171 -7.49 8.24 4.45
N TRP A 172 -8.69 7.67 4.45
CA TRP A 172 -9.04 6.56 5.35
C TRP A 172 -9.12 5.24 4.56
N GLU A 173 -8.84 4.13 5.21
CA GLU A 173 -9.06 2.78 4.68
C GLU A 173 -9.89 1.98 5.69
N TYR A 174 -10.72 1.05 5.22
CA TYR A 174 -11.51 0.17 6.09
C TYR A 174 -11.48 -1.26 5.56
N GLY A 175 -10.49 -2.01 6.02
CA GLY A 175 -10.17 -3.32 5.45
C GLY A 175 -9.03 -3.26 4.44
N ASN A 176 -8.28 -4.35 4.40
CA ASN A 176 -7.13 -4.61 3.55
C ASN A 176 -7.41 -5.91 2.81
N GLU A 177 -7.43 -5.88 1.49
CA GLU A 177 -7.71 -7.04 0.63
C GLU A 177 -8.95 -7.81 1.08
N PRO A 178 -10.11 -7.14 1.19
CA PRO A 178 -11.33 -7.80 1.65
C PRO A 178 -11.75 -8.97 0.74
N ASN A 179 -11.30 -9.01 -0.51
CA ASN A 179 -11.46 -10.17 -1.39
C ASN A 179 -10.73 -11.42 -0.88
N ASN A 180 -9.70 -11.29 -0.03
CA ASN A 180 -9.08 -12.41 0.68
C ASN A 180 -9.89 -12.92 1.88
N PHE A 181 -10.94 -12.21 2.33
CA PHE A 181 -11.55 -12.51 3.63
C PHE A 181 -12.25 -13.86 3.70
N ALA A 182 -12.84 -14.36 2.62
CA ALA A 182 -13.45 -15.71 2.62
C ALA A 182 -12.40 -16.83 2.51
N LEU A 183 -11.16 -16.51 2.11
CA LEU A 183 -10.07 -17.46 1.88
C LEU A 183 -9.11 -17.57 3.07
N SER A 184 -8.93 -16.46 3.79
CA SER A 184 -8.01 -16.37 4.92
C SER A 184 -8.64 -16.93 6.19
N ARG A 185 -7.82 -17.64 6.98
CA ARG A 185 -8.18 -18.13 8.32
C ARG A 185 -8.24 -17.03 9.39
N HIS A 186 -7.61 -15.87 9.17
CA HIS A 186 -7.50 -14.79 10.17
C HIS A 186 -8.57 -13.72 10.04
N THR A 187 -9.07 -13.55 8.82
CA THR A 187 -10.12 -12.59 8.49
C THR A 187 -11.41 -13.30 8.07
N SER A 188 -11.49 -14.61 8.36
CA SER A 188 -12.42 -15.54 7.70
C SER A 188 -13.86 -15.05 7.71
N ARG A 189 -14.42 -14.93 6.53
CA ARG A 189 -15.86 -14.78 6.29
C ARG A 189 -16.48 -16.12 5.89
N PRO A 190 -17.78 -16.33 6.13
CA PRO A 190 -18.50 -17.46 5.57
C PRO A 190 -18.32 -17.54 4.04
N LYS A 191 -18.36 -18.75 3.48
CA LYS A 191 -18.14 -18.96 2.03
C LYS A 191 -19.16 -18.26 1.12
N ASP A 192 -20.34 -17.97 1.64
CA ASP A 192 -21.42 -17.24 0.95
C ASP A 192 -21.33 -15.72 1.14
N TRP A 193 -20.32 -15.22 1.84
CA TRP A 193 -20.07 -13.79 1.97
C TRP A 193 -19.54 -13.24 0.65
N GLY A 194 -20.43 -12.55 -0.09
CA GLY A 194 -20.15 -12.06 -1.44
C GLY A 194 -20.15 -10.53 -1.57
N PRO A 195 -20.08 -10.01 -2.81
CA PRO A 195 -20.04 -8.58 -3.11
C PRO A 195 -21.05 -7.72 -2.34
N LYS A 196 -22.30 -8.19 -2.23
CA LYS A 196 -23.38 -7.49 -1.52
C LYS A 196 -23.10 -7.39 -0.01
N ASN A 197 -22.57 -8.45 0.61
CA ASN A 197 -22.24 -8.47 2.03
C ASN A 197 -21.10 -7.51 2.34
N PHE A 198 -20.03 -7.58 1.54
CA PHE A 198 -18.89 -6.65 1.64
C PHE A 198 -19.36 -5.19 1.52
N THR A 199 -20.16 -4.90 0.49
CA THR A 199 -20.68 -3.54 0.25
C THR A 199 -21.53 -3.04 1.43
N TYR A 200 -22.38 -3.90 2.00
CA TYR A 200 -23.15 -3.56 3.19
C TYR A 200 -22.27 -3.27 4.41
N GLU A 201 -21.27 -4.13 4.70
CA GLU A 201 -20.35 -3.95 5.82
C GLU A 201 -19.51 -2.67 5.65
N TRP A 202 -18.99 -2.42 4.45
CA TRP A 202 -18.24 -1.20 4.12
C TRP A 202 -19.06 0.05 4.40
N LEU A 203 -20.30 0.10 3.93
CA LEU A 203 -21.18 1.26 4.10
C LEU A 203 -21.60 1.46 5.56
N ASN A 204 -21.75 0.38 6.32
CA ASN A 204 -22.06 0.46 7.75
C ASN A 204 -20.85 0.94 8.56
N GLY A 205 -19.66 0.38 8.32
CA GLY A 205 -18.43 0.76 9.02
C GLY A 205 -18.02 2.20 8.72
N THR A 206 -17.96 2.60 7.45
CA THR A 206 -17.63 3.98 7.06
C THR A 206 -18.61 5.03 7.60
N LYS A 207 -19.89 4.66 7.74
CA LYS A 207 -20.89 5.49 8.44
C LYS A 207 -20.57 5.64 9.92
N ALA A 208 -20.24 4.54 10.61
CA ALA A 208 -19.90 4.57 12.03
C ALA A 208 -18.62 5.37 12.31
N ILE A 209 -17.56 5.16 11.51
CA ILE A 209 -16.32 5.95 11.55
C ILE A 209 -16.65 7.44 11.40
N SER A 210 -17.42 7.79 10.37
CA SER A 210 -17.81 9.18 10.11
C SER A 210 -18.59 9.82 11.27
N GLN A 211 -19.42 9.04 11.98
CA GLN A 211 -20.18 9.51 13.13
C GLN A 211 -19.26 9.80 14.34
N GLU A 212 -18.36 8.89 14.67
CA GLU A 212 -17.40 9.09 15.77
C GLU A 212 -16.45 10.25 15.47
N MET A 213 -15.93 10.33 14.23
CA MET A 213 -15.07 11.43 13.83
C MET A 213 -15.80 12.79 13.85
N LYS A 214 -17.05 12.86 13.40
CA LYS A 214 -17.86 14.09 13.49
C LYS A 214 -18.03 14.57 14.93
N LYS A 215 -18.19 13.64 15.87
CA LYS A 215 -18.35 13.93 17.29
C LYS A 215 -17.04 14.41 17.93
N HIS A 216 -15.92 13.79 17.56
CA HIS A 216 -14.64 13.97 18.28
C HIS A 216 -13.62 14.89 17.58
N CYS A 217 -13.78 15.17 16.29
CA CYS A 217 -12.87 15.96 15.48
C CYS A 217 -13.61 16.95 14.55
N PRO A 218 -14.68 17.66 14.97
CA PRO A 218 -15.64 18.35 14.07
C PRO A 218 -15.02 19.27 13.00
N ASP A 219 -13.82 19.81 13.25
CA ASP A 219 -13.07 20.62 12.30
C ASP A 219 -12.67 19.87 11.02
N MET A 220 -12.53 18.55 11.06
CA MET A 220 -12.15 17.66 9.94
C MET A 220 -13.37 17.13 9.16
N ALA A 221 -14.48 17.86 9.17
CA ALA A 221 -15.75 17.40 8.60
C ALA A 221 -15.69 17.01 7.10
N ARG A 222 -14.70 17.51 6.34
CA ARG A 222 -14.53 17.13 4.92
C ARG A 222 -13.76 15.82 4.81
N GLU A 223 -12.72 15.68 5.62
CA GLU A 223 -11.74 14.59 5.62
C GLU A 223 -12.39 13.25 6.00
N PHE A 224 -13.37 13.21 6.89
CA PHE A 224 -14.03 11.95 7.28
C PHE A 224 -14.76 11.22 6.16
N ARG A 225 -14.97 11.89 5.02
CA ARG A 225 -15.66 11.35 3.85
C ARG A 225 -14.70 11.04 2.70
N GLN A 226 -13.41 10.83 2.96
CA GLN A 226 -12.44 10.51 1.92
C GLN A 226 -11.74 9.19 2.18
N TYR A 227 -12.07 8.19 1.37
CA TYR A 227 -11.58 6.82 1.53
C TYR A 227 -10.77 6.37 0.32
N MET A 228 -9.82 5.48 0.58
CA MET A 228 -9.32 4.55 -0.43
C MET A 228 -10.14 3.28 -0.35
N ALA A 229 -10.60 2.79 -1.49
CA ALA A 229 -11.37 1.56 -1.57
C ALA A 229 -11.22 0.94 -2.97
N PRO A 230 -11.40 -0.37 -3.13
CA PRO A 230 -11.66 -1.34 -2.07
C PRO A 230 -10.38 -1.95 -1.46
N SER A 231 -9.18 -1.52 -1.91
CA SER A 231 -7.88 -2.06 -1.48
C SER A 231 -7.76 -3.56 -1.75
N TYR A 232 -8.12 -3.99 -2.96
CA TYR A 232 -8.16 -5.40 -3.37
C TYR A 232 -6.78 -5.98 -3.67
N ASP A 233 -6.61 -7.27 -3.36
CA ASP A 233 -5.54 -8.11 -3.89
C ASP A 233 -5.81 -8.38 -5.39
N ASP A 234 -4.86 -8.06 -6.27
CA ASP A 234 -5.01 -8.25 -7.72
C ASP A 234 -5.04 -9.72 -8.16
N ARG A 235 -4.63 -10.67 -7.31
CA ARG A 235 -4.55 -12.10 -7.63
C ARG A 235 -5.76 -12.90 -7.19
N VAL A 236 -6.78 -12.24 -6.63
CA VAL A 236 -7.92 -12.89 -5.96
C VAL A 236 -9.23 -12.45 -6.61
N THR A 237 -9.99 -13.42 -7.09
CA THR A 237 -11.19 -13.20 -7.92
C THR A 237 -12.49 -13.10 -7.13
N GLU A 238 -12.45 -13.43 -5.85
CA GLU A 238 -13.54 -13.27 -4.89
C GLU A 238 -13.95 -11.79 -4.80
N LEU A 239 -15.22 -11.55 -4.45
CA LEU A 239 -15.81 -10.21 -4.45
C LEU A 239 -15.59 -9.46 -5.77
N ASN A 240 -16.21 -9.91 -6.87
CA ASN A 240 -16.12 -9.21 -8.14
C ASN A 240 -16.32 -7.68 -7.97
N ALA A 241 -15.33 -6.90 -8.39
CA ALA A 241 -15.29 -5.47 -8.14
C ALA A 241 -16.41 -4.70 -8.86
N THR A 242 -16.80 -5.15 -10.05
CA THR A 242 -17.93 -4.59 -10.81
C THR A 242 -19.23 -4.77 -10.02
N ASP A 243 -19.49 -5.98 -9.50
CA ASP A 243 -20.67 -6.24 -8.66
C ASP A 243 -20.68 -5.39 -7.38
N VAL A 244 -19.52 -5.25 -6.73
CA VAL A 244 -19.38 -4.43 -5.51
C VAL A 244 -19.71 -2.95 -5.79
N TRP A 245 -19.24 -2.43 -6.92
CA TRP A 245 -19.55 -1.07 -7.34
C TRP A 245 -21.03 -0.91 -7.72
N ASP A 246 -21.63 -1.90 -8.40
CA ASP A 246 -23.05 -1.94 -8.72
C ASP A 246 -23.96 -2.04 -7.48
N TYR A 247 -23.51 -2.72 -6.42
CA TYR A 247 -24.20 -2.70 -5.13
C TYR A 247 -24.03 -1.37 -4.37
N GLY A 248 -23.25 -0.44 -4.91
CA GLY A 248 -23.16 0.93 -4.44
C GLY A 248 -22.07 1.14 -3.39
N LEU A 249 -20.89 0.54 -3.55
CA LEU A 249 -19.71 0.80 -2.71
C LEU A 249 -19.46 2.31 -2.54
N ASP A 250 -19.50 3.07 -3.65
CA ASP A 250 -19.31 4.53 -3.67
C ASP A 250 -20.62 5.32 -3.78
N ARG A 251 -21.77 4.76 -3.35
CA ARG A 251 -23.06 5.47 -3.41
C ARG A 251 -23.10 6.75 -2.57
N CYS A 252 -22.16 6.89 -1.64
CA CYS A 252 -21.98 8.08 -0.79
C CYS A 252 -21.00 9.09 -1.39
N ASN A 253 -20.39 8.82 -2.56
CA ASN A 253 -19.36 9.62 -3.22
C ASN A 253 -18.26 10.03 -2.23
N ASN A 254 -17.73 9.02 -1.53
CA ASN A 254 -16.74 9.13 -0.47
C ASN A 254 -15.50 8.27 -0.74
N VAL A 255 -15.44 7.54 -1.85
CA VAL A 255 -14.22 6.92 -2.37
C VAL A 255 -13.48 7.96 -3.22
N ASN A 256 -12.33 8.41 -2.73
CA ASN A 256 -11.50 9.39 -3.41
C ASN A 256 -10.34 8.76 -4.18
N TRP A 257 -10.03 7.50 -3.89
CA TRP A 257 -9.01 6.72 -4.58
C TRP A 257 -9.54 5.30 -4.82
N TYR A 258 -9.52 4.86 -6.08
CA TYR A 258 -9.68 3.44 -6.37
C TYR A 258 -8.35 2.76 -6.06
N SER A 259 -8.33 1.95 -5.02
CA SER A 259 -7.12 1.28 -4.52
C SER A 259 -7.11 -0.18 -4.92
N VAL A 260 -6.07 -0.59 -5.64
CA VAL A 260 -5.69 -1.99 -5.87
C VAL A 260 -4.30 -2.22 -5.28
N HIS A 261 -4.08 -3.43 -4.80
CA HIS A 261 -2.78 -3.91 -4.35
C HIS A 261 -2.19 -4.80 -5.40
N ASN A 262 -0.88 -4.68 -5.62
CA ASN A 262 -0.23 -5.39 -6.70
C ASN A 262 1.18 -5.81 -6.32
N TYR A 263 1.51 -7.06 -6.61
CA TYR A 263 2.88 -7.53 -6.62
C TYR A 263 3.11 -8.27 -7.93
N ILE A 264 4.20 -7.96 -8.63
CA ILE A 264 4.42 -8.47 -10.01
C ILE A 264 4.47 -10.00 -10.08
N ASP A 265 4.81 -10.66 -8.97
CA ASP A 265 4.70 -12.11 -8.76
C ASP A 265 4.89 -12.47 -7.26
N GLY A 266 4.94 -13.76 -6.94
CA GLY A 266 5.20 -14.29 -5.59
C GLY A 266 6.65 -14.66 -5.36
N ALA A 267 7.14 -14.46 -4.12
CA ALA A 267 8.49 -14.88 -3.72
C ALA A 267 8.72 -16.40 -3.88
N THR A 268 7.64 -17.19 -3.80
CA THR A 268 7.65 -18.66 -3.90
C THR A 268 7.14 -19.18 -5.24
N SER A 269 6.73 -18.30 -6.17
CA SER A 269 6.25 -18.70 -7.50
C SER A 269 7.35 -19.44 -8.28
N PRO A 270 7.04 -20.58 -8.92
CA PRO A 270 7.98 -21.28 -9.79
C PRO A 270 8.50 -20.38 -10.92
N GLY A 271 9.81 -20.31 -11.11
CA GLY A 271 10.42 -19.55 -12.20
C GLY A 271 10.64 -18.06 -11.94
N VAL A 272 10.35 -17.56 -10.73
CA VAL A 272 10.62 -16.16 -10.37
C VAL A 272 12.12 -15.86 -10.35
N THR A 273 12.56 -14.91 -11.19
CA THR A 273 13.97 -14.49 -11.32
C THR A 273 14.06 -13.00 -11.68
N LEU A 274 15.25 -12.40 -11.62
CA LEU A 274 15.44 -11.03 -12.12
C LEU A 274 15.07 -10.95 -13.61
N GLN A 275 15.68 -11.76 -14.48
CA GLN A 275 15.49 -11.64 -15.92
C GLN A 275 14.06 -11.96 -16.38
N HIS A 276 13.40 -12.95 -15.79
CA HIS A 276 12.07 -13.36 -16.21
C HIS A 276 10.97 -12.45 -15.66
N THR A 277 11.19 -11.90 -14.45
CA THR A 277 10.15 -11.21 -13.67
C THR A 277 10.46 -9.72 -13.48
N LEU A 278 11.46 -9.36 -12.66
CA LEU A 278 11.65 -7.95 -12.23
C LEU A 278 12.31 -7.07 -13.31
N MET A 279 13.32 -7.59 -14.01
CA MET A 279 14.04 -6.88 -15.08
C MET A 279 13.47 -7.23 -16.46
N ASN A 280 12.14 -7.32 -16.54
CA ASN A 280 11.41 -7.66 -17.76
C ASN A 280 10.28 -6.65 -18.00
N HIS A 281 10.54 -5.66 -18.86
CA HIS A 281 9.59 -4.59 -19.15
C HIS A 281 8.26 -5.13 -19.71
N THR A 282 8.28 -6.19 -20.52
CA THR A 282 7.05 -6.82 -21.02
C THR A 282 6.17 -7.34 -19.88
N ARG A 283 6.79 -7.89 -18.82
CA ARG A 283 6.06 -8.35 -17.64
C ARG A 283 5.48 -7.17 -16.86
N THR A 284 6.22 -6.07 -16.71
CA THR A 284 5.73 -4.82 -16.12
C THR A 284 4.50 -4.29 -16.87
N ILE A 285 4.57 -4.21 -18.21
CA ILE A 285 3.47 -3.75 -19.06
C ILE A 285 2.22 -4.58 -18.81
N GLN A 286 2.34 -5.90 -18.94
CA GLN A 286 1.20 -6.82 -18.80
C GLN A 286 0.52 -6.67 -17.44
N ASP A 287 1.31 -6.68 -16.37
CA ASP A 287 0.81 -6.65 -15.00
C ASP A 287 0.12 -5.30 -14.68
N VAL A 288 0.66 -4.18 -15.16
CA VAL A 288 0.04 -2.84 -14.99
C VAL A 288 -1.20 -2.67 -15.88
N ASP A 289 -1.14 -3.08 -17.14
CA ASP A 289 -2.25 -2.93 -18.09
C ASP A 289 -3.48 -3.74 -17.66
N GLU A 290 -3.28 -4.95 -17.12
CA GLU A 290 -4.36 -5.76 -16.55
C GLU A 290 -5.16 -4.99 -15.48
N GLN A 291 -4.47 -4.22 -14.62
CA GLN A 291 -5.14 -3.41 -13.59
C GLN A 291 -5.87 -2.20 -14.17
N VAL A 292 -5.32 -1.58 -15.22
CA VAL A 292 -5.97 -0.48 -15.94
C VAL A 292 -7.24 -0.98 -16.64
N GLU A 293 -7.19 -2.15 -17.26
CA GLU A 293 -8.36 -2.76 -17.90
C GLU A 293 -9.47 -3.07 -16.90
N GLU A 294 -9.14 -3.65 -15.75
CA GLU A 294 -10.11 -3.91 -14.67
C GLU A 294 -10.72 -2.61 -14.15
N TYR A 295 -9.87 -1.61 -13.86
CA TYR A 295 -10.33 -0.28 -13.44
C TYR A 295 -11.29 0.35 -14.46
N ASN A 296 -10.94 0.32 -15.74
CA ASN A 296 -11.78 0.89 -16.81
C ASN A 296 -13.14 0.18 -16.90
N ARG A 297 -13.16 -1.15 -16.74
CA ARG A 297 -14.41 -1.93 -16.70
C ARG A 297 -15.31 -1.48 -15.55
N ILE A 298 -14.74 -1.29 -14.36
CA ILE A 298 -15.48 -0.86 -13.18
C ILE A 298 -15.98 0.58 -13.33
N MET A 299 -15.14 1.52 -13.77
CA MET A 299 -15.55 2.91 -13.97
C MET A 299 -16.60 3.05 -15.08
N ALA A 300 -16.62 2.16 -16.07
CA ALA A 300 -17.64 2.13 -17.11
C ALA A 300 -19.06 1.83 -16.60
N THR A 301 -19.21 1.28 -15.39
CA THR A 301 -20.52 1.15 -14.73
C THR A 301 -21.18 2.51 -14.42
N GLY A 302 -20.38 3.58 -14.34
CA GLY A 302 -20.84 4.91 -13.93
C GLY A 302 -21.08 5.06 -12.43
N HIS A 303 -20.72 4.06 -11.61
CA HIS A 303 -20.96 4.06 -10.16
C HIS A 303 -19.81 4.63 -9.32
N GLY A 304 -18.78 5.21 -9.96
CA GLY A 304 -17.78 6.04 -9.30
C GLY A 304 -16.78 6.62 -10.30
N ARG A 305 -15.80 7.36 -9.76
CA ARG A 305 -14.89 8.21 -10.55
C ARG A 305 -13.52 8.43 -9.91
N ALA A 306 -13.24 7.65 -8.88
CA ALA A 306 -12.02 7.80 -8.10
C ALA A 306 -10.80 7.47 -8.99
N PRO A 307 -9.72 8.28 -8.98
CA PRO A 307 -8.51 7.93 -9.71
C PRO A 307 -7.90 6.62 -9.21
N LEU A 308 -7.34 5.85 -10.13
CA LEU A 308 -6.64 4.58 -9.86
C LEU A 308 -5.30 4.83 -9.15
N ILE A 309 -5.05 4.10 -8.07
CA ILE A 309 -3.76 4.07 -7.38
C ILE A 309 -3.37 2.62 -7.07
N PHE A 310 -2.06 2.39 -6.95
CA PHE A 310 -1.56 1.25 -6.19
C PHE A 310 -1.52 1.66 -4.71
N GLY A 311 -2.51 1.23 -3.93
CA GLY A 311 -2.58 1.52 -2.49
C GLY A 311 -1.57 0.72 -1.67
N GLU A 312 -1.13 -0.40 -2.23
CA GLU A 312 -0.02 -1.21 -1.75
C GLU A 312 0.64 -1.89 -2.96
N THR A 313 1.96 -1.80 -3.10
CA THR A 313 2.65 -2.62 -4.10
C THR A 313 4.11 -2.80 -3.77
N ASN A 314 4.70 -3.90 -4.20
CA ASN A 314 6.14 -4.02 -4.29
C ASN A 314 6.52 -5.15 -5.27
N SER A 315 7.81 -5.52 -5.31
CA SER A 315 8.33 -6.53 -6.22
C SER A 315 7.61 -7.86 -6.09
N LEU A 316 7.74 -8.56 -4.95
CA LEU A 316 7.18 -9.90 -4.80
C LEU A 316 6.36 -10.04 -3.51
N TYR A 317 5.15 -10.62 -3.60
CA TYR A 317 4.34 -10.94 -2.42
C TYR A 317 5.01 -12.04 -1.59
N PHE A 318 4.50 -12.29 -0.38
CA PHE A 318 5.21 -13.00 0.70
C PHE A 318 6.51 -12.28 1.13
N GLN A 319 6.38 -10.95 1.30
CA GLN A 319 7.40 -10.08 1.89
C GLN A 319 8.72 -10.04 1.10
N GLY A 320 8.71 -10.49 -0.16
CA GLY A 320 9.87 -10.49 -1.03
C GLY A 320 10.82 -11.67 -0.86
N LYS A 321 11.70 -11.81 -1.85
CA LYS A 321 12.69 -12.89 -1.93
C LYS A 321 14.12 -12.36 -1.80
N PRO A 322 14.95 -12.89 -0.88
CA PRO A 322 16.36 -12.53 -0.81
C PRO A 322 17.08 -12.75 -2.14
N GLY A 323 17.95 -11.82 -2.52
CA GLY A 323 18.68 -11.83 -3.78
C GLY A 323 17.86 -11.38 -5.00
N LEU A 324 16.54 -11.25 -4.88
CA LEU A 324 15.69 -10.63 -5.90
C LEU A 324 15.17 -9.27 -5.41
N SER A 325 14.29 -9.26 -4.41
CA SER A 325 13.59 -8.06 -3.92
C SER A 325 14.52 -7.02 -3.27
N ASN A 326 15.61 -7.47 -2.65
CA ASN A 326 16.64 -6.61 -2.03
C ASN A 326 17.90 -6.49 -2.89
N SER A 327 17.76 -6.56 -4.22
CA SER A 327 18.87 -6.47 -5.17
C SER A 327 18.84 -5.14 -5.94
N PHE A 328 19.95 -4.78 -6.57
CA PHE A 328 19.97 -3.67 -7.53
C PHE A 328 19.02 -3.89 -8.71
N GLY A 329 18.75 -5.14 -9.08
CA GLY A 329 17.76 -5.48 -10.11
C GLY A 329 16.34 -5.06 -9.72
N ALA A 330 15.97 -5.16 -8.44
CA ALA A 330 14.70 -4.63 -7.94
C ALA A 330 14.64 -3.10 -7.96
N ALA A 331 15.77 -2.41 -7.76
CA ALA A 331 15.82 -0.96 -7.89
C ALA A 331 15.56 -0.51 -9.34
N LEU A 332 16.13 -1.21 -10.33
CA LEU A 332 15.86 -0.96 -11.76
C LEU A 332 14.39 -1.26 -12.12
N TRP A 333 13.85 -2.38 -11.62
CA TRP A 333 12.43 -2.69 -11.73
C TRP A 333 11.56 -1.58 -11.15
N GLY A 334 11.89 -1.08 -9.95
CA GLY A 334 11.12 -0.01 -9.31
C GLY A 334 11.08 1.27 -10.16
N VAL A 335 12.16 1.61 -10.85
CA VAL A 335 12.16 2.74 -11.81
C VAL A 335 11.26 2.45 -13.00
N ASP A 336 11.39 1.27 -13.63
CA ASP A 336 10.58 0.86 -14.78
C ASP A 336 9.08 0.83 -14.45
N PHE A 337 8.72 0.13 -13.38
CA PHE A 337 7.35 -0.03 -12.90
C PHE A 337 6.69 1.31 -12.59
N ASN A 338 7.37 2.20 -11.86
CA ASN A 338 6.78 3.49 -11.50
C ASN A 338 6.64 4.43 -12.71
N LEU A 339 7.62 4.45 -13.63
CA LEU A 339 7.52 5.25 -14.85
C LEU A 339 6.40 4.74 -15.76
N TYR A 340 6.29 3.42 -15.93
CA TYR A 340 5.23 2.83 -16.73
C TYR A 340 3.85 3.08 -16.11
N SER A 341 3.69 2.84 -14.81
CA SER A 341 2.44 3.12 -14.08
C SER A 341 1.98 4.57 -14.22
N ALA A 342 2.92 5.54 -14.13
CA ALA A 342 2.61 6.94 -14.35
C ALA A 342 2.12 7.21 -15.78
N SER A 343 2.75 6.59 -16.78
CA SER A 343 2.35 6.70 -18.18
C SER A 343 1.00 6.04 -18.48
N ALA A 344 0.67 4.96 -17.77
CA ALA A 344 -0.58 4.22 -17.88
C ALA A 344 -1.75 4.92 -17.16
N GLY A 345 -1.48 5.98 -16.40
CA GLY A 345 -2.51 6.83 -15.79
C GLY A 345 -2.81 6.54 -14.31
N PHE A 346 -1.97 5.77 -13.63
CA PHE A 346 -2.03 5.72 -12.16
C PHE A 346 -1.79 7.11 -11.58
N ALA A 347 -2.53 7.45 -10.54
CA ALA A 347 -2.38 8.74 -9.87
C ALA A 347 -1.28 8.71 -8.80
N ARG A 348 -1.02 7.55 -8.19
CA ARG A 348 -0.02 7.35 -7.12
C ARG A 348 0.30 5.87 -6.94
N VAL A 349 1.51 5.61 -6.46
CA VAL A 349 2.01 4.28 -6.09
C VAL A 349 2.47 4.29 -4.64
N HIS A 350 2.04 3.32 -3.85
CA HIS A 350 2.48 3.13 -2.46
C HIS A 350 3.36 1.89 -2.33
N MET A 351 4.67 2.09 -2.40
CA MET A 351 5.66 1.02 -2.27
C MET A 351 5.64 0.46 -0.84
N HIS A 352 5.24 -0.80 -0.66
CA HIS A 352 4.99 -1.42 0.64
C HIS A 352 6.27 -1.76 1.39
N GLN A 353 6.25 -1.56 2.70
CA GLN A 353 7.36 -1.69 3.62
C GLN A 353 6.87 -2.37 4.90
N GLY A 354 7.75 -3.14 5.53
CA GLY A 354 7.52 -3.74 6.83
C GLY A 354 8.84 -4.12 7.50
N THR A 355 8.84 -4.19 8.82
CA THR A 355 10.00 -4.68 9.58
C THR A 355 10.25 -6.13 9.19
N ASN A 356 11.50 -6.48 8.87
CA ASN A 356 11.93 -7.81 8.39
C ASN A 356 11.49 -8.20 6.97
N TYR A 357 10.85 -7.30 6.20
CA TYR A 357 10.46 -7.61 4.83
C TYR A 357 11.65 -7.43 3.88
N ARG A 358 11.80 -8.35 2.92
CA ARG A 358 12.87 -8.29 1.90
C ARG A 358 12.59 -7.27 0.81
N VAL A 359 11.35 -6.78 0.75
CA VAL A 359 10.94 -5.66 -0.10
C VAL A 359 11.22 -4.28 0.52
N SER A 360 11.58 -4.23 1.81
CA SER A 360 11.84 -2.98 2.50
C SER A 360 13.24 -2.44 2.22
N VAL A 361 13.38 -1.11 2.23
CA VAL A 361 14.64 -0.37 2.02
C VAL A 361 15.07 0.42 3.24
#